data_AF-A0A258LEE0-F1
#
_entry.id   AF-A0A258LEE0-F1
#
_cell.length_a   1.000
_cell.length_b   1.000
_cell.length_c   1.000
_cell.angle_alpha   90.00
_cell.angle_beta   90.00
_cell.angle_gamma   90.00
#
_symmetry.space_group_name_H-M   'P 1'
#
loop_
_entity.id
_entity.type
_entity.pdbx_description
1 polymer ?
#
loop_
_entity_poly.entity_id
_entity_poly.type
_entity_poly.pdbx_seq_one_letter_code
_entity_poly.pdbx_strand_id
1 'polypeptide(L)'
;NIGNFNRAQTQEFLKKLWLALNANDHVLIGYDLKKDSDILNKAYNDSAGLTTAFNLNLLRRMNVELGANFDTAKFKHYGFYNPSLGAMESYIISLYEQDVYIAALEKTFHFEKFEALHLESSFKFSESEIKRLASATGFKVEAHFTDAQHYFVDALWQVQKS
;
A
#
# COMPACT_ATOMS: atom_id res chain seq x y z
N ASN A 1 -7.11 -3.50 -5.35
CA ASN A 1 -7.34 -2.53 -4.25
C ASN A 1 -6.50 -1.29 -4.54
N ILE A 2 -7.06 -0.09 -4.40
CA ILE A 2 -6.40 1.20 -4.68
C ILE A 2 -5.55 1.73 -3.50
N GLY A 3 -5.53 1.04 -2.36
CA GLY A 3 -4.89 1.53 -1.12
C GLY A 3 -3.38 1.76 -1.15
N ASN A 4 -2.65 1.33 -2.19
CA ASN A 4 -1.19 1.56 -2.27
C ASN A 4 -0.81 2.98 -2.70
N PHE A 5 -1.79 3.79 -3.09
CA PHE A 5 -1.61 5.20 -3.39
C PHE A 5 -1.99 6.04 -2.19
N ASN A 6 -1.20 7.09 -1.93
CA ASN A 6 -1.65 8.13 -0.99
C ASN A 6 -2.89 8.86 -1.55
N ARG A 7 -3.50 9.72 -0.74
CA ARG A 7 -4.76 10.42 -1.11
C ARG A 7 -4.62 11.21 -2.41
N ALA A 8 -3.53 11.93 -2.60
CA ALA A 8 -3.30 12.74 -3.80
C ALA A 8 -3.09 11.87 -5.04
N GLN A 9 -2.25 10.84 -4.93
CA GLN A 9 -2.00 9.85 -5.99
C GLN A 9 -3.27 9.10 -6.37
N THR A 10 -4.11 8.73 -5.39
CA THR A 10 -5.41 8.09 -5.61
C THR A 10 -6.31 8.99 -6.44
N GLN A 11 -6.45 10.26 -6.07
CA GLN A 11 -7.25 11.22 -6.82
C GLN A 11 -6.72 11.45 -8.24
N GLU A 12 -5.41 11.56 -8.40
CA GLU A 12 -4.78 11.72 -9.71
C GLU A 12 -5.03 10.51 -10.60
N PHE A 13 -4.84 9.31 -10.07
CA PHE A 13 -5.12 8.06 -10.78
C PHE A 13 -6.58 7.98 -11.21
N LEU A 14 -7.52 8.27 -10.32
CA LEU A 14 -8.96 8.24 -10.63
C LEU A 14 -9.34 9.28 -11.70
N LYS A 15 -8.74 10.47 -11.67
CA LYS A 15 -8.95 11.48 -12.73
C LYS A 15 -8.40 11.00 -14.08
N LYS A 16 -7.22 10.38 -14.11
CA LYS A 16 -6.66 9.77 -15.33
C LYS A 16 -7.56 8.66 -15.87
N LEU A 17 -8.09 7.82 -14.97
CA LEU A 17 -9.04 6.77 -15.33
C LEU A 17 -10.33 7.35 -15.92
N TRP A 18 -10.91 8.37 -15.28
CA TRP A 18 -12.09 9.08 -15.79
C TRP A 18 -11.87 9.67 -17.18
N LEU A 19 -10.70 10.27 -17.43
CA LEU A 19 -10.36 10.85 -18.73
C LEU A 19 -10.36 9.78 -19.84
N ALA A 20 -9.89 8.57 -19.54
CA ALA A 20 -9.78 7.47 -20.48
C ALA A 20 -11.10 6.73 -20.80
N LEU A 21 -12.16 6.94 -20.01
CA LEU A 21 -13.44 6.25 -20.15
C LEU A 21 -14.51 7.09 -20.85
N ASN A 22 -15.58 6.49 -21.35
CA ASN A 22 -16.72 7.21 -21.94
C ASN A 22 -17.80 7.54 -20.91
N ALA A 23 -18.73 8.41 -21.28
CA ALA A 23 -19.90 8.69 -20.47
C ALA A 23 -20.70 7.39 -20.22
N ASN A 24 -21.16 7.19 -18.98
CA ASN A 24 -21.87 6.00 -18.53
C ASN A 24 -21.06 4.70 -18.47
N ASP A 25 -19.76 4.71 -18.76
CA ASP A 25 -18.91 3.56 -18.47
C ASP A 25 -18.85 3.31 -16.95
N HIS A 26 -18.59 2.06 -16.57
CA HIS A 26 -18.50 1.65 -15.18
C HIS A 26 -17.10 1.17 -14.81
N VAL A 27 -16.73 1.42 -13.57
CA VAL A 27 -15.51 0.88 -12.95
C VAL A 27 -15.87 0.19 -11.65
N LEU A 28 -15.29 -0.98 -11.42
CA LEU A 28 -15.37 -1.69 -10.16
C LEU A 28 -14.04 -1.54 -9.42
N ILE A 29 -14.06 -0.92 -8.25
CA ILE A 29 -12.86 -0.59 -7.48
C ILE A 29 -12.97 -1.20 -6.08
N GLY A 30 -12.00 -2.03 -5.72
CA GLY A 30 -11.88 -2.60 -4.38
C GLY A 30 -11.18 -1.66 -3.40
N TYR A 31 -11.74 -1.53 -2.20
CA TYR A 31 -11.26 -0.73 -1.08
C TYR A 31 -11.19 -1.59 0.19
N ASP A 32 -10.01 -1.65 0.81
CA ASP A 32 -9.90 -2.21 2.16
C ASP A 32 -10.34 -1.15 3.18
N LEU A 33 -11.27 -1.53 4.05
CA LEU A 33 -11.93 -0.60 4.94
C LEU A 33 -11.16 -0.38 6.24
N LYS A 34 -11.38 0.80 6.83
CA LYS A 34 -10.99 1.06 8.22
C LYS A 34 -11.77 0.10 9.12
N LYS A 35 -11.05 -0.56 10.03
CA LYS A 35 -11.55 -1.49 11.04
C LYS A 35 -10.73 -1.34 12.30
N ASP A 36 -11.02 -2.16 13.30
CA ASP A 36 -10.27 -2.18 14.55
C ASP A 36 -8.76 -2.33 14.29
N SER A 37 -7.95 -1.54 15.02
CA SER A 37 -6.50 -1.47 14.79
C SER A 37 -5.80 -2.78 15.11
N ASP A 38 -6.31 -3.57 16.06
CA ASP A 38 -5.69 -4.85 16.40
C ASP A 38 -5.89 -5.86 15.28
N ILE A 39 -7.04 -5.81 14.59
CA ILE A 39 -7.30 -6.61 13.39
C ILE A 39 -6.33 -6.22 12.27
N LEU A 40 -6.17 -4.92 12.04
CA LEU A 40 -5.27 -4.40 11.01
C LEU A 40 -3.80 -4.76 11.29
N ASN A 41 -3.35 -4.58 12.52
CA ASN A 41 -2.00 -4.90 12.95
C ASN A 41 -1.70 -6.40 12.86
N LYS A 42 -2.66 -7.26 13.20
CA LYS A 42 -2.50 -8.72 13.10
C LYS A 42 -2.32 -9.20 11.67
N ALA A 43 -2.98 -8.56 10.70
CA ALA A 43 -2.85 -8.93 9.29
C ALA A 43 -1.43 -8.71 8.72
N TYR A 44 -0.71 -7.70 9.22
CA TYR A 44 0.65 -7.36 8.75
C TYR A 44 1.77 -7.93 9.61
N ASN A 45 1.46 -8.29 10.87
CA ASN A 45 2.41 -8.92 11.79
C ASN A 45 2.05 -10.39 12.02
N ASP A 46 1.66 -11.09 10.95
CA ASP A 46 1.17 -12.46 11.02
C ASP A 46 2.17 -13.35 11.78
N SER A 47 1.66 -14.13 12.73
CA SER A 47 2.50 -15.00 13.57
C SER A 47 3.18 -16.12 12.79
N ALA A 48 2.73 -16.40 11.57
CA ALA A 48 3.36 -17.36 10.66
C ALA A 48 4.56 -16.78 9.89
N GLY A 49 4.80 -15.46 9.98
CA GLY A 49 5.97 -14.79 9.38
C GLY A 49 5.92 -14.64 7.86
N LEU A 50 4.76 -14.85 7.22
CA LEU A 50 4.62 -14.78 5.76
C LEU A 50 4.83 -13.36 5.24
N THR A 51 4.32 -12.34 5.95
CA THR A 51 4.49 -10.93 5.55
C THR A 51 5.95 -10.48 5.68
N THR A 52 6.62 -10.94 6.75
CA THR A 52 8.06 -10.70 6.95
C THR A 52 8.89 -11.35 5.84
N ALA A 53 8.59 -12.60 5.48
CA ALA A 53 9.27 -13.30 4.40
C ALA A 53 9.05 -12.62 3.03
N PHE A 54 7.84 -12.11 2.79
CA PHE A 54 7.53 -11.37 1.57
C PHE A 54 8.33 -10.06 1.44
N ASN A 55 8.42 -9.26 2.51
CA ASN A 55 9.13 -8.00 2.46
C ASN A 55 10.65 -8.17 2.41
N LEU A 56 11.22 -9.14 3.16
CA LEU A 56 12.66 -9.44 3.05
C LEU A 56 13.01 -10.07 1.70
N ASN A 57 12.05 -10.70 1.01
CA ASN A 57 12.26 -11.19 -0.35
C ASN A 57 12.54 -10.05 -1.36
N LEU A 58 12.12 -8.80 -1.10
CA LEU A 58 12.52 -7.65 -1.92
C LEU A 58 14.04 -7.46 -1.92
N LEU A 59 14.67 -7.53 -0.74
CA LEU A 59 16.13 -7.41 -0.61
C LEU A 59 16.83 -8.56 -1.34
N ARG A 60 16.32 -9.79 -1.20
CA ARG A 60 16.83 -10.95 -1.93
C ARG A 60 16.74 -10.76 -3.44
N ARG A 61 15.62 -10.22 -3.95
CA ARG A 61 15.47 -9.91 -5.38
C ARG A 61 16.44 -8.83 -5.83
N MET A 62 16.66 -7.77 -5.04
CA MET A 62 17.67 -6.76 -5.36
C MET A 62 19.08 -7.34 -5.45
N ASN A 63 19.42 -8.31 -4.59
CA ASN A 63 20.71 -9.00 -4.70
C ASN A 63 20.87 -9.72 -6.04
N VAL A 64 19.82 -10.40 -6.51
CA VAL A 64 19.83 -11.16 -7.77
C VAL A 64 19.75 -10.25 -8.99
N GLU A 65 18.83 -9.28 -8.98
CA GLU A 65 18.46 -8.49 -10.16
C GLU A 65 19.35 -7.26 -10.35
N LEU A 66 19.89 -6.69 -9.26
CA LEU A 66 20.66 -5.45 -9.28
C LEU A 66 22.12 -5.63 -8.81
N GLY A 67 22.53 -6.85 -8.49
CA GLY A 67 23.85 -7.13 -7.92
C GLY A 67 24.06 -6.45 -6.58
N ALA A 68 23.01 -6.33 -5.77
CA ALA A 68 23.13 -5.85 -4.40
C ALA A 68 23.71 -6.92 -3.46
N ASN A 69 24.19 -6.50 -2.28
CA ASN A 69 24.78 -7.40 -1.28
C ASN A 69 24.07 -7.33 0.09
N PHE A 70 22.75 -7.13 0.10
CA PHE A 70 21.96 -7.14 1.34
C PHE A 70 22.12 -8.48 2.09
N ASP A 71 22.51 -8.42 3.36
CA ASP A 71 22.37 -9.55 4.28
C ASP A 71 21.00 -9.46 4.97
N THR A 72 20.03 -10.22 4.46
CA THR A 72 18.64 -10.18 4.94
C THR A 72 18.49 -10.51 6.43
N ALA A 73 19.43 -11.25 7.03
CA ALA A 73 19.38 -11.58 8.46
C ALA A 73 19.67 -10.36 9.36
N LYS A 74 20.27 -9.30 8.80
CA LYS A 74 20.53 -8.02 9.48
C LYS A 74 19.38 -7.03 9.37
N PHE A 75 18.27 -7.41 8.75
CA PHE A 75 17.08 -6.57 8.62
C PHE A 75 15.87 -7.23 9.28
N LYS A 76 15.00 -6.41 9.87
CA LYS A 76 13.73 -6.85 10.43
C LYS A 76 12.58 -6.11 9.77
N HIS A 77 11.53 -6.83 9.38
CA HIS A 77 10.27 -6.22 8.97
C HIS A 77 9.53 -5.63 10.17
N TYR A 78 8.97 -4.43 10.01
CA TYR A 78 8.12 -3.78 11.00
C TYR A 78 6.90 -3.18 10.29
N GLY A 79 5.72 -3.72 10.59
CA GLY A 79 4.45 -3.24 10.06
C GLY A 79 3.55 -2.74 11.18
N PHE A 80 2.88 -1.60 10.98
CA PHE A 80 1.90 -1.10 11.95
C PHE A 80 0.82 -0.25 11.29
N TYR A 81 -0.34 -0.16 11.94
CA TYR A 81 -1.40 0.75 11.56
C TYR A 81 -1.12 2.14 12.12
N ASN A 82 -0.98 3.12 11.23
CA ASN A 82 -0.91 4.53 11.60
C ASN A 82 -2.32 5.14 11.54
N PRO A 83 -2.99 5.39 12.68
CA PRO A 83 -4.35 5.90 12.71
C PRO A 83 -4.46 7.34 12.19
N SER A 84 -3.41 8.15 12.36
CA SER A 84 -3.38 9.53 11.87
C SER A 84 -3.34 9.58 10.35
N LEU A 85 -2.59 8.67 9.72
CA LEU A 85 -2.54 8.54 8.28
C LEU A 85 -3.76 7.75 7.73
N GLY A 86 -4.29 6.83 8.53
CA GLY A 86 -5.32 5.88 8.13
C GLY A 86 -4.77 4.78 7.23
N ALA A 87 -3.55 4.33 7.45
CA ALA A 87 -2.86 3.37 6.60
C ALA A 87 -2.07 2.35 7.43
N MET A 88 -1.95 1.13 6.90
CA MET A 88 -0.88 0.24 7.31
C MET A 88 0.42 0.73 6.70
N GLU A 89 1.46 0.87 7.49
CA GLU A 89 2.80 1.17 7.02
C GLU A 89 3.69 -0.05 7.21
N SER A 90 4.58 -0.29 6.24
CA SER A 90 5.59 -1.34 6.31
C SER A 90 6.97 -0.73 6.16
N TYR A 91 7.87 -1.18 7.01
CA TYR A 91 9.26 -0.77 7.07
C TYR A 91 10.17 -2.00 7.11
N ILE A 92 11.41 -1.83 6.65
CA ILE A 92 12.53 -2.66 7.08
C ILE A 92 13.43 -1.84 8.00
N ILE A 93 13.89 -2.47 9.06
CA ILE A 93 14.76 -1.85 10.06
C ILE A 93 16.11 -2.53 10.00
N SER A 94 17.17 -1.75 9.82
CA SER A 94 18.54 -2.25 9.93
C SER A 94 18.84 -2.57 11.39
N LEU A 95 19.23 -3.80 11.71
CA LEU A 95 19.54 -4.21 13.10
C LEU A 95 20.98 -3.87 13.51
N TYR A 96 21.80 -3.47 12.54
CA TYR A 96 23.22 -3.15 12.68
C TYR A 96 23.56 -1.93 11.84
N GLU A 97 24.64 -1.25 12.20
CA GLU A 97 25.27 -0.32 11.26
C GLU A 97 25.93 -1.15 10.14
N GLN A 98 25.64 -0.82 8.89
CA GLN A 98 26.12 -1.60 7.74
C GLN A 98 26.06 -0.81 6.43
N ASP A 99 26.94 -1.19 5.50
CA ASP A 99 26.94 -0.68 4.14
C ASP A 99 26.39 -1.73 3.17
N VAL A 100 25.52 -1.28 2.26
CA VAL A 100 25.01 -2.09 1.15
C VAL A 100 25.46 -1.48 -0.16
N TYR A 101 26.21 -2.25 -0.94
CA TYR A 101 26.62 -1.90 -2.29
C TYR A 101 25.62 -2.47 -3.31
N ILE A 102 25.25 -1.67 -4.30
CA ILE A 102 24.39 -2.09 -5.41
C ILE A 102 25.15 -1.89 -6.72
N ALA A 103 25.58 -3.00 -7.33
CA ALA A 103 26.43 -2.99 -8.52
C ALA A 103 25.78 -2.26 -9.70
N ALA A 104 24.47 -2.47 -9.95
CA ALA A 104 23.75 -1.80 -11.04
C ALA A 104 23.71 -0.26 -10.92
N LEU A 105 23.99 0.28 -9.73
CA LEU A 105 24.04 1.71 -9.45
C LEU A 105 25.47 2.22 -9.20
N GLU A 106 26.45 1.32 -9.14
CA GLU A 106 27.82 1.59 -8.70
C GLU A 106 27.89 2.40 -7.39
N LYS A 107 26.97 2.14 -6.47
CA LYS A 107 26.75 2.97 -5.29
C LYS A 107 26.64 2.16 -4.02
N THR A 108 27.25 2.70 -2.96
CA THR A 108 27.09 2.23 -1.58
C THR A 108 26.07 3.09 -0.84
N PHE A 109 25.20 2.42 -0.10
CA PHE A 109 24.22 3.02 0.81
C PHE A 109 24.59 2.62 2.23
N HIS A 110 24.80 3.61 3.08
CA HIS A 110 25.06 3.41 4.50
C HIS A 110 23.73 3.33 5.26
N PHE A 111 23.63 2.39 6.19
CA PHE A 111 22.52 2.27 7.12
C PHE A 111 23.02 2.38 8.55
N GLU A 112 22.41 3.26 9.34
CA GLU A 112 22.62 3.31 10.78
C GLU A 112 21.93 2.14 11.49
N LYS A 113 22.39 1.81 12.69
CA LYS A 113 21.69 0.83 13.54
C LYS A 113 20.31 1.35 13.94
N PHE A 114 19.29 0.52 13.71
CA PHE A 114 17.87 0.84 13.87
C PHE A 114 17.33 1.90 12.92
N GLU A 115 18.04 2.20 11.83
CA GLU A 115 17.48 2.99 10.74
C GLU A 115 16.30 2.25 10.10
N ALA A 116 15.18 2.96 9.94
CA ALA A 116 13.97 2.45 9.33
C ALA A 116 13.85 2.96 7.89
N LEU A 117 13.74 2.03 6.94
CA LEU A 117 13.42 2.31 5.55
C LEU A 117 11.96 1.98 5.30
N HIS A 118 11.19 2.99 4.90
CA HIS A 118 9.80 2.82 4.48
C HIS A 118 9.72 2.00 3.18
N LEU A 119 8.85 1.00 3.15
CA LEU A 119 8.60 0.16 1.97
C LEU A 119 7.29 0.51 1.29
N GLU A 120 6.19 0.48 2.04
CA GLU A 120 4.86 0.70 1.48
C GLU A 120 3.90 1.29 2.51
N SER A 121 2.85 1.93 1.99
CA SER A 121 1.67 2.33 2.75
C SER A 121 0.42 1.77 2.09
N SER A 122 -0.40 1.06 2.85
CA SER A 122 -1.70 0.54 2.43
C SER A 122 -2.81 1.30 3.15
N PHE A 123 -3.36 2.32 2.49
CA PHE A 123 -4.44 3.17 2.97
C PHE A 123 -5.74 2.38 3.12
N LYS A 124 -6.43 2.66 4.23
CA LYS A 124 -7.73 2.11 4.57
C LYS A 124 -8.80 3.20 4.43
N PHE A 125 -9.97 2.83 3.95
CA PHE A 125 -11.01 3.79 3.59
C PHE A 125 -12.25 3.64 4.47
N SER A 126 -12.95 4.73 4.72
CA SER A 126 -14.35 4.69 5.14
C SER A 126 -15.26 4.83 3.92
N GLU A 127 -16.49 4.33 4.01
CA GLU A 127 -17.49 4.53 2.95
C GLU A 127 -17.72 6.01 2.62
N SER A 128 -17.63 6.89 3.63
CA SER A 128 -17.75 8.33 3.42
C SER A 128 -16.60 8.89 2.57
N GLU A 129 -15.39 8.36 2.75
CA GLU A 129 -14.22 8.74 1.93
C GLU A 129 -14.36 8.23 0.50
N ILE A 130 -14.84 6.99 0.32
CA ILE A 130 -15.12 6.40 -0.99
C ILE A 130 -16.12 7.27 -1.77
N LYS A 131 -17.25 7.64 -1.15
CA LYS A 131 -18.25 8.53 -1.77
C LYS A 131 -17.69 9.90 -2.15
N ARG A 132 -16.88 10.51 -1.26
CA ARG A 132 -16.23 11.80 -1.56
C ARG A 132 -15.22 11.69 -2.70
N LEU A 133 -14.45 10.61 -2.76
CA LEU A 133 -13.50 10.37 -3.84
C LEU A 133 -14.21 10.24 -5.19
N ALA A 134 -15.30 9.47 -5.26
CA ALA A 134 -16.10 9.32 -6.48
C ALA A 134 -16.54 10.69 -7.01
N SER A 135 -17.25 11.46 -6.17
CA SER A 135 -17.76 12.78 -6.56
C SER A 135 -16.65 13.75 -6.98
N ALA A 136 -15.51 13.73 -6.27
CA ALA A 136 -14.38 14.61 -6.57
C ALA A 136 -13.61 14.23 -7.85
N THR A 137 -13.85 13.05 -8.40
CA THR A 137 -13.13 12.50 -9.55
C THR A 137 -14.04 12.27 -10.77
N GLY A 138 -15.27 12.81 -10.75
CA GLY A 138 -16.20 12.75 -11.88
C GLY A 138 -16.98 11.45 -11.96
N PHE A 139 -17.09 10.70 -10.86
CA PHE A 139 -17.85 9.47 -10.79
C PHE A 139 -19.04 9.60 -9.84
N LYS A 140 -20.03 8.73 -10.05
CA LYS A 140 -21.14 8.49 -9.15
C LYS A 140 -21.06 7.07 -8.63
N VAL A 141 -21.21 6.88 -7.32
CA VAL A 141 -21.33 5.54 -6.73
C VAL A 141 -22.72 4.97 -7.06
N GLU A 142 -22.77 3.79 -7.69
CA GLU A 142 -24.03 3.09 -7.97
C GLU A 142 -24.33 1.99 -6.94
N ALA A 143 -23.33 1.19 -6.60
CA ALA A 143 -23.49 0.08 -5.67
C ALA A 143 -22.20 -0.19 -4.89
N HIS A 144 -22.35 -0.74 -3.68
CA HIS A 144 -21.28 -1.31 -2.89
C HIS A 144 -21.58 -2.78 -2.64
N PHE A 145 -20.58 -3.63 -2.82
CA PHE A 145 -20.61 -5.04 -2.45
C PHE A 145 -19.60 -5.25 -1.33
N THR A 146 -20.04 -5.82 -0.22
CA THR A 146 -19.18 -6.04 0.96
C THR A 146 -19.07 -7.50 1.31
N ASP A 147 -17.96 -7.85 1.94
CA ASP A 147 -17.83 -9.12 2.65
C ASP A 147 -18.74 -9.15 3.89
N ALA A 148 -18.94 -10.34 4.46
CA ALA A 148 -19.83 -10.53 5.61
C ALA A 148 -19.36 -9.79 6.88
N GLN A 149 -18.06 -9.43 6.97
CA GLN A 149 -17.51 -8.67 8.08
C GLN A 149 -17.49 -7.15 7.82
N HIS A 150 -17.89 -6.69 6.64
CA HIS A 150 -17.81 -5.29 6.22
C HIS A 150 -16.39 -4.69 6.34
N TYR A 151 -15.40 -5.51 5.98
CA TYR A 151 -13.97 -5.19 6.03
C TYR A 151 -13.40 -4.80 4.68
N PHE A 152 -14.14 -5.06 3.61
CA PHE A 152 -13.77 -4.73 2.24
C PHE A 152 -15.02 -4.32 1.46
N VAL A 153 -14.85 -3.36 0.54
CA VAL A 153 -15.91 -2.93 -0.39
C VAL A 153 -15.38 -3.03 -1.80
N ASP A 154 -16.10 -3.72 -2.68
CA ASP A 154 -16.04 -3.49 -4.12
C ASP A 154 -17.11 -2.46 -4.49
N ALA A 155 -16.69 -1.27 -4.90
CA ALA A 155 -17.58 -0.18 -5.25
C ALA A 155 -17.73 -0.09 -6.77
N LEU A 156 -18.96 -0.19 -7.26
CA LEU A 156 -19.32 0.05 -8.65
C LEU A 156 -19.60 1.54 -8.83
N TRP A 157 -18.78 2.19 -9.65
CA TRP A 157 -18.90 3.60 -9.96
C TRP A 157 -19.21 3.81 -11.44
N GLN A 158 -20.07 4.77 -11.73
CA GLN A 158 -20.41 5.19 -13.09
C GLN A 158 -19.75 6.52 -13.43
N VAL A 159 -19.17 6.61 -14.62
CA VAL A 159 -18.57 7.84 -15.17
C VAL A 159 -19.65 8.90 -15.42
N GLN A 160 -19.48 10.08 -14.83
CA GLN A 160 -20.29 11.25 -15.09
C GLN A 160 -19.51 12.21 -16.00
N LYS A 161 -19.87 12.26 -17.28
CA LYS A 161 -19.35 13.23 -18.26
C LYS A 161 -20.52 14.10 -18.72
N SER A 162 -20.36 15.41 -18.56
CA SER A 162 -21.25 16.43 -19.11
C SER A 162 -20.93 16.70 -20.56
#